data_AF-G4ZKE4-F1
#
_entry.id   AF-G4ZKE4-F1
#
_cell.length_a   1.000
_cell.length_b   1.000
_cell.length_c   1.000
_cell.angle_alpha   90.00
_cell.angle_beta   90.00
_cell.angle_gamma   90.00
#
_symmetry.space_group_name_H-M   'P 1'
#
loop_
_entity.id
_entity.type
_entity.pdbx_description
1 polymer ?
#
loop_
_entity_poly.entity_id
_entity_poly.type
_entity_poly.pdbx_seq_one_letter_code
_entity_poly.pdbx_strand_id
1 'polypeptide(L)'
;MRSLINKLFGDSVAVKQDPFHVIQRLTEKCSDQAQRGWLAKRLLAAIYDVERKIRSPSATAEKFAEAASSVPTSSIRVSTSEWEGCVNSNLEQIRQGDLFVEESDYSEGGSTVRVVSTSQLEAIHSKLRKLLDRALSIEVGLRILDIFLLQVSFLAGYFFTGRYVNPFIMVVILA
;
A
#
# COMPACT_ATOMS: atom_id res chain seq x y z
N MET A 1 -4.03 11.71 6.26
CA MET A 1 -4.00 10.46 7.07
C MET A 1 -2.78 10.40 7.97
N ARG A 2 -1.53 10.51 7.47
CA ARG A 2 -0.31 10.54 8.32
C ARG A 2 -0.38 11.52 9.49
N SER A 3 -0.81 12.76 9.25
CA SER A 3 -0.98 13.77 10.31
C SER A 3 -2.02 13.39 11.37
N LEU A 4 -3.07 12.66 10.97
CA LEU A 4 -4.10 12.17 11.88
C LEU A 4 -3.58 10.98 12.71
N ILE A 5 -2.86 10.05 12.08
CA ILE A 5 -2.25 8.91 12.78
C ILE A 5 -1.20 9.41 13.78
N ASN A 6 -0.32 10.33 13.38
CA ASN A 6 0.64 10.93 14.30
C ASN A 6 -0.06 11.67 15.46
N LYS A 7 -1.17 12.37 15.19
CA LYS A 7 -1.96 13.02 16.26
C LYS A 7 -2.57 12.03 17.25
N LEU A 8 -2.91 10.82 16.82
CA LEU A 8 -3.59 9.81 17.66
C LEU A 8 -2.60 8.87 18.37
N PHE A 9 -1.52 8.51 17.70
CA PHE A 9 -0.59 7.46 18.14
C PHE A 9 0.83 7.98 18.35
N GLY A 10 1.12 9.24 18.03
CA GLY A 10 2.48 9.79 18.07
C GLY A 10 3.43 9.00 17.17
N ASP A 11 4.69 8.90 17.60
CA ASP A 11 5.75 8.16 16.88
C ASP A 11 5.71 6.65 17.14
N SER A 12 4.72 6.14 17.86
CA SER A 12 4.60 4.69 18.16
C SER A 12 4.22 3.84 16.95
N VAL A 13 3.80 4.46 15.85
CA VAL A 13 3.38 3.77 14.63
C VAL A 13 4.03 4.40 13.40
N ALA A 14 4.70 3.58 12.60
CA ALA A 14 5.21 4.01 11.30
C ALA A 14 4.14 3.88 10.20
N VAL A 15 3.88 4.97 9.46
CA VAL A 15 2.91 4.95 8.35
C VAL A 15 3.60 4.83 7.00
N LYS A 16 3.53 3.63 6.42
CA LYS A 16 4.09 3.30 5.11
C LYS A 16 3.06 3.48 3.98
N GLN A 17 3.56 3.67 2.76
CA GLN A 17 2.75 3.66 1.53
C GLN A 17 2.43 2.22 1.13
N ASP A 18 1.27 2.02 0.51
CA ASP A 18 0.94 0.78 -0.18
C ASP A 18 1.54 0.80 -1.61
N PRO A 19 2.38 -0.19 -1.98
CA PRO A 19 2.92 -0.32 -3.33
C PRO A 19 1.85 -0.26 -4.44
N PHE A 20 0.65 -0.82 -4.19
CA PHE A 20 -0.45 -0.78 -5.15
C PHE A 20 -0.86 0.66 -5.48
N HIS A 21 -1.05 1.50 -4.47
CA HIS A 21 -1.48 2.89 -4.68
C HIS A 21 -0.38 3.74 -5.33
N VAL A 22 0.89 3.44 -5.07
CA VAL A 22 2.01 4.10 -5.76
C VAL A 22 1.99 3.76 -7.25
N ILE A 23 1.82 2.47 -7.59
CA ILE A 23 1.72 2.01 -8.98
C ILE A 23 0.49 2.59 -9.68
N GLN A 24 -0.67 2.55 -9.01
CA GLN A 24 -1.92 3.07 -9.53
C GLN A 24 -1.80 4.56 -9.88
N ARG A 25 -1.28 5.38 -8.95
CA ARG A 25 -1.14 6.83 -9.12
C ARG A 25 -0.31 7.21 -10.35
N LEU A 26 0.78 6.48 -10.63
CA LEU A 26 1.60 6.72 -11.82
C LEU A 26 0.92 6.22 -13.09
N THR A 27 0.38 5.01 -13.07
CA THR A 27 -0.24 4.39 -14.26
C THR A 27 -1.50 5.14 -14.69
N GLU A 28 -2.28 5.69 -13.76
CA GLU A 28 -3.42 6.55 -14.08
C GLU A 28 -3.02 7.81 -14.87
N LYS A 29 -1.74 8.22 -14.89
CA LYS A 29 -1.26 9.36 -15.70
C LYS A 29 -0.87 8.98 -17.13
N CYS A 30 -0.90 7.70 -17.48
CA CYS A 30 -0.74 7.22 -18.85
C CYS A 30 -2.06 7.24 -19.62
N SER A 31 -2.01 7.39 -20.94
CA SER A 31 -3.19 7.54 -21.81
C SER A 31 -3.91 6.20 -22.04
N ASP A 32 -3.18 5.21 -22.55
CA ASP A 32 -3.75 3.94 -23.03
C ASP A 32 -3.53 2.77 -22.05
N GLN A 33 -4.35 1.73 -22.20
CA GLN A 33 -4.35 0.57 -21.31
C GLN A 33 -3.06 -0.28 -21.43
N ALA A 34 -2.45 -0.31 -22.61
CA ALA A 34 -1.24 -1.08 -22.82
C ALA A 34 -0.06 -0.44 -22.08
N GLN A 35 0.10 0.88 -22.19
CA GLN A 35 1.11 1.64 -21.46
C GLN A 35 0.90 1.56 -19.95
N ARG A 36 -0.36 1.65 -19.48
CA ARG A 36 -0.71 1.42 -18.07
C ARG A 36 -0.22 0.06 -17.57
N GLY A 37 -0.55 -1.00 -18.31
CA GLY A 37 -0.15 -2.35 -17.95
C GLY A 37 1.36 -2.57 -17.99
N TRP A 38 2.04 -1.98 -18.98
CA TRP A 38 3.50 -2.03 -19.09
C TRP A 38 4.19 -1.32 -17.93
N LEU A 39 3.76 -0.09 -17.61
CA LEU A 39 4.34 0.68 -16.52
C LEU A 39 4.05 0.00 -15.17
N ALA A 40 2.84 -0.53 -14.96
CA ALA A 40 2.51 -1.28 -13.76
C ALA A 40 3.47 -2.44 -13.52
N LYS A 41 3.76 -3.24 -14.56
CA LYS A 41 4.71 -4.36 -14.48
C LYS A 41 6.13 -3.89 -14.16
N ARG A 42 6.59 -2.80 -14.78
CA ARG A 42 7.92 -2.25 -14.51
C ARG A 42 8.05 -1.70 -13.10
N LEU A 43 7.04 -0.97 -12.61
CA LEU A 43 7.03 -0.44 -11.24
C LEU A 43 6.94 -1.57 -10.21
N LEU A 44 6.14 -2.61 -10.46
CA LEU A 44 6.10 -3.80 -9.61
C LEU A 44 7.48 -4.46 -9.55
N ALA A 45 8.13 -4.63 -10.71
CA ALA A 45 9.48 -5.18 -10.80
C ALA A 45 10.56 -4.25 -10.24
N ALA A 46 10.29 -2.95 -10.06
CA ALA A 46 11.18 -2.00 -9.39
C ALA A 46 11.06 -2.07 -7.86
N ILE A 47 9.84 -2.28 -7.34
CA ILE A 47 9.56 -2.37 -5.91
C ILE A 47 9.94 -3.75 -5.35
N TYR A 48 9.57 -4.83 -6.04
CA TYR A 48 9.74 -6.20 -5.54
C TYR A 48 10.89 -6.94 -6.22
N ASP A 49 11.70 -7.63 -5.42
CA ASP A 49 12.71 -8.57 -5.90
C ASP A 49 12.12 -9.89 -6.40
N VAL A 50 12.99 -10.80 -6.84
CA VAL A 50 12.61 -12.11 -7.36
C VAL A 50 11.95 -13.02 -6.32
N GLU A 51 12.22 -12.77 -5.03
CA GLU A 51 11.61 -13.46 -3.89
C GLU A 51 10.29 -12.79 -3.44
N ARG A 52 9.86 -11.73 -4.15
CA ARG A 52 8.71 -10.88 -3.81
C ARG A 52 8.87 -10.12 -2.49
N LYS A 53 10.11 -9.86 -2.07
CA LYS A 53 10.40 -8.93 -0.97
C LYS A 53 10.53 -7.52 -1.52
N ILE A 54 10.17 -6.54 -0.70
CA ILE A 54 10.35 -5.13 -1.06
C ILE A 54 11.85 -4.82 -1.03
N ARG A 55 12.38 -4.25 -2.11
CA ARG A 55 13.78 -3.85 -2.21
C ARG A 55 14.10 -2.69 -1.27
N SER A 56 15.39 -2.53 -0.97
CA SER A 56 15.88 -1.38 -0.21
C SER A 56 15.45 -0.03 -0.85
N PRO A 57 15.33 1.05 -0.07
CA PRO A 57 14.97 2.37 -0.56
C PRO A 57 15.81 2.83 -1.76
N SER A 58 17.14 2.63 -1.70
CA SER A 58 18.07 3.02 -2.76
C SER A 58 17.81 2.25 -4.05
N ALA A 59 17.73 0.91 -3.98
CA ALA A 59 17.50 0.07 -5.15
C ALA A 59 16.11 0.30 -5.77
N THR A 60 15.09 0.53 -4.93
CA THR A 60 13.74 0.87 -5.40
C THR A 60 13.75 2.21 -6.12
N ALA A 61 14.38 3.25 -5.56
CA ALA A 61 14.41 4.58 -6.15
C ALA A 61 15.09 4.60 -7.53
N GLU A 62 16.22 3.91 -7.67
CA GLU A 62 16.95 3.79 -8.95
C GLU A 62 16.07 3.15 -10.03
N LYS A 63 15.52 1.96 -9.75
CA LYS A 63 14.68 1.23 -10.71
C LYS A 63 13.35 1.93 -11.00
N PHE A 64 12.80 2.63 -10.01
CA PHE A 64 11.59 3.43 -10.17
C PHE A 64 11.83 4.60 -11.14
N ALA A 65 12.94 5.32 -10.98
CA ALA A 65 13.33 6.40 -11.87
C ALA A 65 13.57 5.89 -13.31
N GLU A 66 14.23 4.73 -13.45
CA GLU A 66 14.41 4.08 -14.75
C GLU A 66 13.07 3.73 -15.41
N ALA A 67 12.14 3.14 -14.65
CA ALA A 67 10.80 2.79 -15.16
C ALA A 67 10.00 4.03 -15.58
N ALA A 68 10.04 5.11 -14.79
CA ALA A 68 9.33 6.35 -15.07
C ALA A 68 9.92 7.10 -16.28
N SER A 69 11.25 7.18 -16.40
CA SER A 69 11.93 7.84 -17.53
C SER A 69 11.76 7.09 -18.86
N SER A 70 11.46 5.80 -18.81
CA SER A 70 11.21 4.97 -20.00
C SER A 70 9.79 5.13 -20.58
N VAL A 71 8.92 5.94 -19.95
CA VAL A 71 7.57 6.21 -20.47
C VAL A 71 7.65 7.25 -21.60
N PRO A 72 7.15 6.93 -22.82
CA PRO A 72 7.10 7.91 -23.90
C PRO A 72 6.22 9.11 -23.53
N THR A 73 6.67 10.32 -23.82
CA THR A 73 5.89 11.56 -23.56
C THR A 73 4.54 11.56 -24.27
N SER A 74 4.46 10.96 -25.46
CA SER A 74 3.21 10.76 -26.22
C SER A 74 2.17 9.90 -25.48
N SER A 75 2.60 9.08 -24.53
CA SER A 75 1.74 8.17 -23.77
C SER A 75 1.34 8.74 -22.41
N ILE A 76 1.77 9.97 -22.08
CA ILE A 76 1.41 10.69 -20.85
C ILE A 76 0.21 11.60 -21.14
N ARG A 77 -0.86 11.50 -20.35
CA ARG A 77 -2.10 12.27 -20.56
C ARG A 77 -2.19 13.57 -19.75
N VAL A 78 -1.25 13.78 -18.85
CA VAL A 78 -1.17 14.95 -17.95
C VAL A 78 -0.08 15.90 -18.41
N SER A 79 -0.01 17.10 -17.85
CA SER A 79 1.09 18.02 -18.16
C SER A 79 2.44 17.46 -17.72
N THR A 80 3.51 17.91 -18.38
CA THR A 80 4.89 17.56 -18.00
C THR A 80 5.17 17.87 -16.52
N SER A 81 4.75 19.04 -16.03
CA SER A 81 4.93 19.43 -14.63
C SER A 81 4.18 18.54 -13.65
N GLU A 82 2.98 18.08 -14.00
CA GLU A 82 2.20 17.18 -13.15
C GLU A 82 2.78 15.76 -13.13
N TRP A 83 3.34 15.31 -14.25
CA TRP A 83 4.07 14.05 -14.34
C TRP A 83 5.35 14.09 -13.49
N GLU A 84 6.22 15.08 -13.74
CA GLU A 84 7.49 15.25 -13.04
C GLU A 84 7.27 15.46 -11.54
N GLY A 85 6.30 16.30 -11.16
CA GLY A 85 5.94 16.51 -9.76
C GLY A 85 5.49 15.21 -9.08
N CYS A 86 4.73 14.37 -9.79
CA CYS A 86 4.33 13.06 -9.26
C CYS A 86 5.53 12.12 -9.12
N VAL A 87 6.37 12.00 -10.13
CA VAL A 87 7.57 11.13 -10.09
C VAL A 87 8.50 11.55 -8.95
N ASN A 88 8.81 12.84 -8.85
CA ASN A 88 9.70 13.39 -7.82
C ASN A 88 9.15 13.18 -6.41
N SER A 89 7.84 13.40 -6.20
CA SER A 89 7.22 13.18 -4.90
C SER A 89 7.27 11.71 -4.46
N ASN A 90 7.04 10.76 -5.38
CA ASN A 90 7.15 9.34 -5.05
C ASN A 90 8.61 8.92 -4.81
N LEU A 91 9.56 9.42 -5.60
CA LEU A 91 10.99 9.16 -5.40
C LEU A 91 11.48 9.65 -4.03
N GLU A 92 11.04 10.83 -3.60
CA GLU A 92 11.37 11.37 -2.28
C GLU A 92 10.85 10.45 -1.16
N GLN A 93 9.58 10.05 -1.23
CA GLN A 93 8.98 9.11 -0.27
C GLN A 93 9.69 7.76 -0.26
N ILE A 94 10.03 7.22 -1.44
CA ILE A 94 10.78 5.96 -1.56
C ILE A 94 12.13 6.08 -0.84
N ARG A 95 12.89 7.16 -1.10
CA ARG A 95 14.20 7.40 -0.47
C ARG A 95 14.12 7.52 1.05
N GLN A 96 13.03 8.09 1.56
CA GLN A 96 12.73 8.16 2.99
C GLN A 96 12.32 6.80 3.60
N GLY A 97 12.19 5.76 2.76
CA GLY A 97 11.80 4.42 3.21
C GLY A 97 10.30 4.27 3.43
N ASP A 98 9.46 5.15 2.86
CA ASP A 98 8.02 5.08 3.02
C ASP A 98 7.40 3.83 2.39
N LEU A 99 8.09 3.18 1.46
CA LEU A 99 7.68 1.90 0.87
C LEU A 99 8.38 0.69 1.49
N PHE A 100 9.43 0.90 2.30
CA PHE A 100 10.28 -0.18 2.79
C PHE A 100 9.97 -0.54 4.25
N VAL A 101 9.95 -1.85 4.50
CA VAL A 101 9.87 -2.48 5.83
C VAL A 101 10.91 -3.61 5.83
N GLU A 102 11.86 -3.54 6.75
CA GLU A 102 12.98 -4.49 6.83
C GLU A 102 12.51 -5.91 7.19
N GLU A 103 11.56 -6.00 8.12
CA GLU A 103 10.86 -7.24 8.48
C GLU A 103 9.36 -7.06 8.22
N SER A 104 8.86 -7.58 7.10
CA SER A 104 7.42 -7.61 6.82
C SER A 104 6.67 -8.70 7.59
N ASP A 105 7.43 -9.54 8.28
CA ASP A 105 7.02 -10.77 8.92
C ASP A 105 7.43 -10.64 10.39
N TYR A 106 6.47 -10.54 11.31
CA TYR A 106 6.76 -10.47 12.75
C TYR A 106 6.35 -11.78 13.43
N SER A 107 7.13 -12.20 14.43
CA SER A 107 6.88 -13.46 15.16
C SER A 107 6.00 -13.21 16.38
N GLU A 108 4.84 -13.84 16.39
CA GLU A 108 3.78 -13.65 17.37
C GLU A 108 3.26 -15.00 17.86
N GLY A 109 3.40 -15.30 19.15
CA GLY A 109 2.96 -16.59 19.72
C GLY A 109 3.59 -17.84 19.08
N GLY A 110 4.78 -17.70 18.49
CA GLY A 110 5.46 -18.78 17.74
C GLY A 110 5.03 -18.92 16.28
N SER A 111 4.15 -18.03 15.79
CA SER A 111 3.71 -17.97 14.39
C SER A 111 4.20 -16.70 13.71
N THR A 112 4.62 -16.79 12.45
CA THR A 112 5.03 -15.64 11.66
C THR A 112 3.81 -14.98 11.01
N VAL A 113 3.51 -13.74 11.39
CA VAL A 113 2.42 -12.94 10.82
C VAL A 113 2.99 -11.94 9.83
N ARG A 114 2.46 -11.95 8.59
CA ARG A 114 2.84 -11.01 7.53
C ARG A 114 1.95 -9.78 7.55
N VAL A 115 2.56 -8.61 7.49
CA VAL A 115 1.86 -7.32 7.31
C VAL A 115 0.98 -7.37 6.06
N VAL A 116 -0.33 -7.19 6.26
CA VAL A 116 -1.34 -7.18 5.19
C VAL A 116 -1.44 -5.77 4.60
N SER A 117 -1.28 -5.66 3.27
CA SER A 117 -1.44 -4.39 2.55
C SER A 117 -2.91 -4.01 2.47
N THR A 118 -3.21 -2.71 2.53
CA THR A 118 -4.59 -2.21 2.41
C THR A 118 -5.24 -2.51 1.08
N SER A 119 -4.48 -2.62 -0.01
CA SER A 119 -4.98 -3.07 -1.30
C SER A 119 -5.58 -4.48 -1.27
N GLN A 120 -5.09 -5.35 -0.37
CA GLN A 120 -5.66 -6.69 -0.18
C GLN A 120 -7.05 -6.60 0.48
N LEU A 121 -7.24 -5.66 1.40
CA LEU A 121 -8.54 -5.37 2.00
C LEU A 121 -9.52 -4.79 0.97
N GLU A 122 -9.06 -3.88 0.12
CA GLU A 122 -9.86 -3.34 -0.98
C GLU A 122 -10.26 -4.43 -1.99
N ALA A 123 -9.36 -5.37 -2.28
CA ALA A 123 -9.65 -6.50 -3.15
C ALA A 123 -10.70 -7.45 -2.54
N ILE A 124 -10.62 -7.71 -1.23
CA ILE A 124 -11.63 -8.49 -0.50
C ILE A 124 -12.98 -7.76 -0.55
N HIS A 125 -13.01 -6.45 -0.27
CA HIS A 125 -14.22 -5.64 -0.34
C HIS A 125 -14.83 -5.63 -1.75
N SER A 126 -14.00 -5.52 -2.79
CA SER A 126 -14.43 -5.57 -4.19
C SER A 126 -15.03 -6.93 -4.56
N LYS A 127 -14.41 -8.03 -4.11
CA LYS A 127 -14.94 -9.39 -4.32
C LYS A 127 -16.25 -9.60 -3.56
N LEU A 128 -16.34 -9.16 -2.31
CA LEU A 128 -17.57 -9.25 -1.51
C LEU A 128 -18.71 -8.48 -2.16
N ARG A 129 -18.44 -7.27 -2.68
CA ARG A 129 -19.42 -6.48 -3.44
C ARG A 129 -19.95 -7.24 -4.67
N LYS A 130 -19.05 -7.88 -5.42
CA LYS A 130 -19.41 -8.67 -6.61
C LYS A 130 -20.20 -9.93 -6.25
N LEU A 131 -19.85 -10.60 -5.15
CA LEU A 131 -20.54 -11.81 -4.69
C LEU A 131 -21.94 -11.51 -4.15
N LEU A 132 -22.13 -10.38 -3.49
CA LEU A 132 -23.39 -10.00 -2.85
C LEU A 132 -24.31 -9.19 -3.77
N ASP A 133 -23.87 -8.88 -4.99
CA ASP A 133 -24.53 -8.01 -5.98
C ASP A 133 -25.08 -6.70 -5.38
N ARG A 134 -24.44 -6.23 -4.31
CA ARG A 134 -24.84 -5.06 -3.54
C ARG A 134 -23.58 -4.37 -3.03
N ALA A 135 -23.59 -3.04 -3.09
CA ALA A 135 -22.59 -2.25 -2.39
C ALA A 135 -22.77 -2.49 -0.88
N LEU A 136 -21.78 -3.13 -0.25
CA LEU A 136 -21.68 -3.11 1.20
C LEU A 136 -21.47 -1.66 1.62
N SER A 137 -22.23 -1.20 2.61
CA SER A 137 -21.93 0.09 3.21
C SER A 137 -20.50 0.03 3.76
N ILE A 138 -19.81 1.17 3.73
CA ILE A 138 -18.45 1.27 4.28
C ILE A 138 -18.46 0.70 5.71
N GLU A 139 -19.46 1.04 6.52
CA GLU A 139 -19.67 0.50 7.87
C GLU A 139 -19.75 -1.04 7.92
N VAL A 140 -20.48 -1.70 7.02
CA VAL A 140 -20.57 -3.17 7.01
C VAL A 140 -19.26 -3.80 6.52
N GLY A 141 -18.64 -3.24 5.49
CA GLY A 141 -17.32 -3.70 5.03
C GLY A 141 -16.26 -3.61 6.12
N LEU A 142 -16.39 -2.61 7.00
CA LEU A 142 -15.53 -2.45 8.16
C LEU A 142 -15.85 -3.39 9.27
N ARG A 143 -17.12 -3.59 9.62
CA ARG A 143 -17.48 -4.60 10.62
C ARG A 143 -17.01 -6.00 10.22
N ILE A 144 -17.04 -6.33 8.93
CA ILE A 144 -16.46 -7.60 8.43
C ILE A 144 -14.95 -7.61 8.63
N LEU A 145 -14.25 -6.52 8.28
CA LEU A 145 -12.82 -6.38 8.53
C LEU A 145 -12.49 -6.50 10.03
N ASP A 146 -13.25 -5.83 10.87
CA ASP A 146 -13.14 -5.85 12.32
C ASP A 146 -13.35 -7.26 12.86
N ILE A 147 -14.34 -8.01 12.34
CA ILE A 147 -14.56 -9.42 12.70
C ILE A 147 -13.38 -10.30 12.27
N PHE A 148 -12.82 -10.09 11.07
CA PHE A 148 -11.63 -10.82 10.62
C PHE A 148 -10.40 -10.49 11.48
N LEU A 149 -10.17 -9.21 11.78
CA LEU A 149 -9.09 -8.76 12.66
C LEU A 149 -9.29 -9.26 14.09
N LEU A 150 -10.53 -9.24 14.60
CA LEU A 150 -10.91 -9.78 15.90
C LEU A 150 -10.73 -11.30 15.95
N GLN A 151 -11.13 -12.05 14.91
CA GLN A 151 -10.90 -13.50 14.83
C GLN A 151 -9.42 -13.84 14.83
N VAL A 152 -8.61 -13.12 14.03
CA VAL A 152 -7.16 -13.28 14.02
C VAL A 152 -6.58 -12.97 15.41
N SER A 153 -7.01 -11.87 16.03
CA SER A 153 -6.55 -11.46 17.36
C SER A 153 -6.97 -12.44 18.47
N PHE A 154 -8.18 -13.00 18.40
CA PHE A 154 -8.71 -13.94 19.38
C PHE A 154 -8.05 -15.31 19.27
N LEU A 155 -7.77 -15.77 18.03
CA LEU A 155 -6.99 -16.97 17.77
C LEU A 155 -5.52 -16.81 18.18
N ALA A 156 -5.01 -15.59 18.17
CA ALA A 156 -3.66 -15.24 18.63
C ALA A 156 -3.58 -14.90 20.14
N GLY A 157 -4.70 -14.88 20.86
CA GLY A 157 -4.74 -14.69 22.31
C GLY A 157 -4.73 -13.24 22.82
N TYR A 158 -5.01 -12.25 21.97
CA TYR A 158 -5.01 -10.83 22.35
C TYR A 158 -6.35 -10.34 22.92
N PHE A 159 -6.28 -9.54 23.99
CA PHE A 159 -7.41 -8.78 24.52
C PHE A 159 -7.31 -7.31 24.13
N PHE A 160 -8.37 -6.79 23.50
CA PHE A 160 -8.47 -5.37 23.14
C PHE A 160 -8.81 -4.51 24.38
N THR A 161 -7.87 -3.68 24.82
CA THR A 161 -8.13 -2.60 25.78
C THR A 161 -8.05 -1.22 25.10
N GLY A 162 -8.99 -0.88 24.21
CA GLY A 162 -9.12 0.52 23.74
C GLY A 162 -9.65 0.72 22.31
N ARG A 163 -10.31 1.86 22.10
CA ARG A 163 -11.28 2.19 21.04
C ARG A 163 -10.75 2.19 19.58
N TYR A 164 -11.60 1.68 18.69
CA TYR A 164 -11.53 1.66 17.22
C TYR A 164 -11.49 3.06 16.56
N VAL A 165 -10.66 3.24 15.52
CA VAL A 165 -10.76 4.33 14.54
C VAL A 165 -10.50 3.83 13.11
N ASN A 166 -11.32 4.32 12.18
CA ASN A 166 -11.59 3.87 10.80
C ASN A 166 -10.48 4.17 9.74
N PRO A 167 -10.52 3.74 8.45
CA PRO A 167 -9.73 2.64 7.90
C PRO A 167 -9.08 2.99 6.55
N PHE A 168 -8.01 3.77 6.48
CA PHE A 168 -7.24 3.84 5.23
C PHE A 168 -5.77 3.88 5.58
N ILE A 169 -5.09 2.78 5.30
CA ILE A 169 -3.64 2.60 5.38
C ILE A 169 -3.12 2.63 6.81
N MET A 170 -3.08 1.46 7.43
CA MET A 170 -2.29 1.25 8.63
C MET A 170 -1.59 -0.11 8.53
N VAL A 171 -0.34 -0.08 8.07
CA VAL A 171 0.63 -1.06 8.53
C VAL A 171 0.97 -0.62 9.95
N VAL A 172 0.35 -1.25 10.95
CA VAL A 172 0.76 -1.07 12.34
C VAL A 172 1.94 -2.01 12.55
N ILE A 173 3.15 -1.46 12.67
CA ILE A 173 4.23 -2.19 13.32
C ILE A 173 4.29 -1.59 14.72
N LEU A 174 3.86 -2.38 15.71
CA LEU A 174 4.11 -2.08 17.11
C LEU A 174 5.60 -2.33 17.33
N ALA A 175 6.32 -1.29 17.75
CA ALA A 175 7.68 -1.43 18.26
C ALA A 175 7.67 -1.97 19.69
#